data_AF-R9GUB5-F1
#
_entry.id   AF-R9GUB5-F1
#
_cell.length_a   1.000
_cell.length_b   1.000
_cell.length_c   1.000
_cell.angle_alpha   90.00
_cell.angle_beta   90.00
_cell.angle_gamma   90.00
#
_symmetry.space_group_name_H-M   'P 1'
#
loop_
_entity.id
_entity.type
_entity.pdbx_description
1 polymer ?
#
loop_
_entity_poly.entity_id
_entity_poly.type
_entity_poly.pdbx_seq_one_letter_code
_entity_poly.pdbx_strand_id
1 'polypeptide(L)' 'MIISIGFKDSILEIEFKGNGQIWQYEDVPEYLYHEMMSASSQGKFWHANIKGQYRESRAN' A
#
# COMPACT_ATOMS: atom_id res chain seq x y z
N MET A 1 6.84 9.34 -0.84
CA MET A 1 7.03 9.03 0.60
C MET A 1 5.67 8.69 1.19
N ILE A 2 5.58 7.63 1.99
CA ILE A 2 4.34 7.14 2.60
C ILE A 2 4.10 7.87 3.94
N ILE A 3 2.84 8.16 4.28
CA ILE A 3 2.41 8.72 5.57
C ILE A 3 1.89 7.59 6.46
N SER A 4 0.89 6.86 5.98
CA SER A 4 0.18 5.82 6.72
C SER A 4 -0.08 4.62 5.81
N ILE A 5 -0.23 3.45 6.45
CA ILE A 5 -0.52 2.17 5.80
C ILE A 5 -1.61 1.49 6.62
N GLY A 6 -2.68 1.05 5.98
CA GLY A 6 -3.75 0.27 6.58
C GLY A 6 -3.99 -1.03 5.82
N PHE A 7 -4.50 -2.05 6.50
CA PHE A 7 -4.90 -3.31 5.87
C PHE A 7 -6.17 -3.85 6.51
N LYS A 8 -7.18 -4.14 5.68
CA LYS A 8 -8.45 -4.74 6.11
C LYS A 8 -9.13 -5.41 4.91
N ASP A 9 -9.71 -6.59 5.12
CA ASP A 9 -10.51 -7.30 4.10
C ASP A 9 -9.77 -7.46 2.75
N SER A 10 -8.47 -7.78 2.79
CA SER A 10 -7.57 -7.86 1.62
C SER A 10 -7.37 -6.56 0.84
N ILE A 11 -7.74 -5.42 1.43
CA ILE A 11 -7.48 -4.08 0.90
C ILE A 11 -6.29 -3.47 1.66
N LEU A 12 -5.22 -3.19 0.94
CA LEU A 12 -4.09 -2.38 1.43
C LEU A 12 -4.36 -0.91 1.08
N GLU A 13 -4.41 -0.07 2.09
CA GLU A 13 -4.61 1.38 1.96
C GLU A 13 -3.30 2.12 2.25
N ILE A 14 -2.93 3.08 1.41
CA ILE A 14 -1.70 3.85 1.55
C ILE A 14 -1.97 5.33 1.32
N GLU A 15 -1.55 6.16 2.26
CA GLU A 15 -1.55 7.62 2.14
C GLU A 15 -0.17 8.13 1.71
N PHE A 16 -0.11 8.98 0.67
CA PHE A 16 1.13 9.53 0.14
C PHE A 16 1.33 11.01 0.50
N LYS A 17 2.56 11.36 0.93
CA LYS A 17 2.93 12.73 1.34
C LYS A 17 2.80 13.81 0.27
N GLY A 18 2.85 13.47 -1.02
CA GLY A 18 2.94 14.49 -2.08
C GLY A 18 1.71 15.37 -2.19
N ASN A 19 0.54 14.83 -1.86
CA ASN A 19 -0.76 15.48 -2.05
C ASN A 19 -1.83 14.95 -1.07
N GLY A 20 -1.43 14.16 -0.08
CA GLY A 20 -2.34 13.50 0.86
C GLY A 20 -3.28 12.49 0.19
N GLN A 21 -3.00 12.05 -1.03
CA GLN A 21 -3.85 11.08 -1.71
C GLN A 21 -3.76 9.73 -1.01
N ILE A 22 -4.93 9.15 -0.78
CA ILE A 22 -5.11 7.80 -0.29
C ILE A 22 -5.44 6.90 -1.49
N TRP A 23 -4.71 5.80 -1.58
CA TRP A 23 -4.92 4.76 -2.60
C TRP A 23 -5.22 3.44 -1.93
N GLN A 24 -6.11 2.68 -2.54
CA GLN A 24 -6.48 1.34 -2.14
C GLN A 24 -6.02 0.34 -3.19
N TYR A 25 -5.45 -0.76 -2.73
CA TYR A 25 -5.00 -1.90 -3.51
C TYR A 25 -5.78 -3.12 -3.06
N GLU A 26 -6.55 -3.70 -3.97
CA GLU A 26 -7.45 -4.79 -3.66
C GLU A 26 -6.81 -6.17 -3.88
N ASP A 27 -7.38 -7.19 -3.23
CA ASP A 27 -6.92 -8.58 -3.28
C ASP A 27 -5.43 -8.76 -2.92
N VAL A 28 -4.90 -7.88 -2.07
CA VAL A 28 -3.52 -7.96 -1.57
C VAL A 28 -3.45 -9.06 -0.51
N PRO A 29 -2.62 -10.10 -0.69
CA PRO A 29 -2.40 -11.11 0.33
C PRO A 29 -1.87 -10.50 1.65
N GLU A 30 -2.41 -10.94 2.78
CA GLU A 30 -2.04 -10.44 4.12
C GLU A 30 -0.54 -10.54 4.41
N TYR A 31 0.16 -11.56 3.89
CA TYR A 31 1.60 -11.69 4.08
C TYR A 31 2.38 -10.51 3.48
N LEU A 32 1.93 -9.92 2.37
CA LEU A 32 2.59 -8.75 1.77
C LEU A 32 2.45 -7.51 2.63
N TYR A 33 1.34 -7.37 3.35
CA TYR A 33 1.20 -6.31 4.36
C TYR A 33 2.23 -6.50 5.48
N HIS A 34 2.36 -7.70 6.04
CA HIS A 34 3.36 -7.98 7.09
C HIS A 34 4.80 -7.79 6.63
N GLU A 35 5.13 -8.20 5.40
CA GLU A 35 6.45 -7.97 4.80
C GLU A 35 6.70 -6.48 4.58
N MET A 36 5.70 -5.74 4.07
CA MET A 36 5.80 -4.29 3.88
C MET A 36 6.05 -3.54 5.19
N MET A 37 5.36 -3.93 6.26
CA MET A 37 5.53 -3.34 7.59
C MET A 37 6.89 -3.66 8.22
N SER A 38 7.50 -4.80 7.82
CA SER A 38 8.83 -5.22 8.28
C SER A 38 9.98 -4.72 7.37
N ALA A 39 9.65 -4.15 6.20
CA ALA A 39 10.64 -3.71 5.23
C ALA A 39 11.42 -2.47 5.70
N SER A 40 12.73 -2.44 5.44
CA SER A 40 13.59 -1.28 5.73
C SER A 40 13.16 0.00 4.99
N SER A 41 12.37 -0.14 3.92
CA SER A 41 11.72 0.96 3.23
C SER A 41 10.39 0.52 2.63
N GLN A 42 9.29 0.90 3.27
CA GLN A 42 7.93 0.62 2.79
C GLN A 42 7.70 1.17 1.38
N GLY A 43 8.26 2.33 1.06
CA GLY A 43 8.15 2.92 -0.28
C GLY A 43 8.83 2.09 -1.38
N LYS A 44 10.02 1.54 -1.11
CA LYS A 44 10.70 0.63 -2.05
C LYS A 44 9.94 -0.69 -2.17
N PHE A 45 9.45 -1.24 -1.05
CA PHE A 45 8.64 -2.46 -1.05
C PHE A 45 7.36 -2.28 -1.87
N TRP A 46 6.58 -1.23 -1.62
CA TRP A 46 5.38 -0.89 -2.38
C TRP A 46 5.66 -0.79 -3.87
N HIS A 47 6.74 -0.10 -4.25
CA HIS A 47 7.09 0.08 -5.66
C HIS A 47 7.42 -1.25 -6.36
N ALA A 48 8.06 -2.18 -5.65
CA ALA A 48 8.49 -3.46 -6.21
C ALA A 48 7.36 -4.51 -6.23
N ASN A 49 6.53 -4.55 -5.20
CA ASN A 49 5.62 -5.68 -4.95
C ASN A 49 4.14 -5.32 -5.11
N ILE A 50 3.75 -4.05 -5.00
CA ILE A 50 2.34 -3.64 -4.96
C ILE A 50 1.95 -2.79 -6.18
N LYS A 51 2.76 -1.77 -6.50
CA LYS A 51 2.44 -0.78 -7.53
C LYS A 51 2.24 -1.45 -8.89
N GLY A 52 1.04 -1.30 -9.46
CA GLY A 52 0.68 -1.87 -10.76
C GLY A 52 0.54 -3.39 -10.80
N GLN A 53 0.63 -4.08 -9.65
CA GLN A 53 0.39 -5.53 -9.54
C GLN A 53 -1.03 -5.86 -9.09
N TYR A 54 -1.70 -4.90 -8.43
CA TYR A 54 -3.04 -5.03 -7.90
C TYR A 54 -3.98 -4.02 -8.51
N ARG A 55 -5.28 -4.32 -8.49
CA ARG A 55 -6.31 -3.36 -8.85
C ARG A 55 -6.22 -2.18 -7.88
N GLU A 56 -5.93 -1.00 -8.40
CA GLU A 56 -5.74 0.21 -7.61
C GLU A 56 -6.84 1.24 -7.90
N SER A 57 -7.33 1.88 -6.84
CA SER A 57 -8.25 3.00 -6.95
C SER A 57 -7.90 4.08 -5.93
N ARG A 58 -8.23 5.32 -6.26
CA ARG A 58 -8.08 6.44 -5.32
C ARG A 58 -9.28 6.42 -4.38
N ALA A 59 -9.03 6.45 -3.06
CA ALA A 59 -10.09 6.63 -2.08
C ALA A 59 -10.64 8.07 -2.18
N ASN A 60 -11.97 8.20 -2.13
CA ASN A 60 -12.69 9.49 -2.19
C ASN A 60 -12.60 10.26 -0.89
#